data_AF-A0A520CFC4-F1
#
_entry.id   AF-A0A520CFC4-F1
#
_cell.length_a   1.000
_cell.length_b   1.000
_cell.length_c   1.000
_cell.angle_alpha   90.00
_cell.angle_beta   90.00
_cell.angle_gamma   90.00
#
_symmetry.space_group_name_H-M   'P 1'
#
loop_
_entity.id
_entity.type
_entity.pdbx_description
1 polymer ?
#
loop_
_entity_poly.entity_id
_entity_poly.type
_entity_poly.pdbx_seq_one_letter_code
_entity_poly.pdbx_strand_id
1 'polypeptide(L)'
;MKIDAMFFPEGGNLLAGVRNKVGVKILTSDGLGANMEGYILDDKNEKIAYFKTEHAGMGVFAFSPIENRTYKAILTTTDGKTSSFSLPKALNSGYSLNVNSSDENIRVGIFCSKNLTNRDVYLIAQANGIVFSTFTVKMDDVSLVANMPTNKFPTGIVQFTLFDSSFTPIAERLLFVNHNDQLNLNILTSTENKILGKAHIALDVKDKQINSIDGNFSVAVTDASKVLINEDEETTILSNFLLMSDLKGYVEKPNYYFNNINENKLKHLDNLMLTQGWRRFTWTDVIALKEPKINFRPEQSFEITGKITGLDNKPISNAEVKLFSITPGLILNLDTISDINGNFAFDRLGITDSSSFILQAKTDKNSKAINLIIEQKPNVSNELKKGNTVNIAPYVAATKERFVELNKFNKLDKGILLKSVTISATKPKIHLNVPNSANASGIADHVIKKEELANEINILFPIKRVAGW
;
A
#
# COMPACT_ATOMS: atom_id res chain seq x y z
N MET A 1 29.72 -16.57 -6.10
CA MET A 1 28.40 -15.98 -5.80
C MET A 1 27.34 -16.88 -6.41
N LYS A 2 26.32 -17.32 -5.66
CA LYS A 2 25.19 -18.03 -6.26
C LYS A 2 24.19 -16.98 -6.74
N ILE A 3 23.82 -17.07 -8.00
CA ILE A 3 22.87 -16.16 -8.66
C ILE A 3 21.65 -16.95 -9.10
N ASP A 4 20.49 -16.30 -9.06
CA ASP A 4 19.24 -16.79 -9.61
C ASP A 4 18.73 -15.77 -10.63
N ALA A 5 18.31 -16.23 -11.80
CA ALA A 5 17.85 -15.36 -12.88
C ALA A 5 16.50 -15.84 -13.40
N MET A 6 15.53 -14.92 -13.39
CA MET A 6 14.15 -15.16 -13.79
C MET A 6 13.81 -14.29 -15.00
N PHE A 7 13.00 -14.85 -15.90
CA PHE A 7 12.63 -14.25 -17.19
C PHE A 7 11.11 -14.19 -17.30
N PHE A 8 10.60 -12.99 -17.57
CA PHE A 8 9.18 -12.66 -17.54
C PHE A 8 8.74 -12.14 -18.91
N PRO A 9 8.25 -13.02 -19.80
CA PRO A 9 7.70 -12.59 -21.07
C PRO A 9 6.53 -11.64 -20.85
N GLU A 10 6.50 -10.53 -21.56
CA GLU A 10 5.39 -9.57 -21.52
C GLU A 10 4.10 -10.28 -21.93
N GLY A 11 3.02 -10.09 -21.17
CA GLY A 11 1.78 -10.83 -21.37
C GLY A 11 1.80 -12.27 -20.81
N GLY A 12 2.92 -12.76 -20.29
CA GLY A 12 3.00 -14.03 -19.57
C GLY A 12 3.59 -15.21 -20.34
N ASN A 13 3.60 -15.18 -21.68
CA ASN A 13 4.16 -16.24 -22.51
C ASN A 13 5.02 -15.66 -23.64
N LEU A 14 6.04 -16.41 -24.08
CA LEU A 14 6.72 -16.14 -25.33
C LEU A 14 5.88 -16.69 -26.49
N LEU A 15 5.68 -15.91 -27.55
CA LEU A 15 4.99 -16.34 -28.77
C LEU A 15 5.96 -16.39 -29.96
N ALA A 16 6.07 -17.55 -30.61
CA ALA A 16 6.91 -17.72 -31.79
C ALA A 16 6.48 -16.81 -32.95
N GLY A 17 7.46 -16.32 -33.72
CA GLY A 17 7.23 -15.46 -34.88
C GLY A 17 6.88 -14.00 -34.57
N VAL A 18 6.74 -13.63 -33.29
CA VAL A 18 6.46 -12.26 -32.83
C VAL A 18 7.64 -11.74 -32.01
N ARG A 19 7.90 -10.43 -32.07
CA ARG A 19 8.92 -9.81 -31.20
C ARG A 19 8.37 -9.71 -29.77
N ASN A 20 8.94 -10.50 -28.86
CA ASN A 20 8.53 -10.53 -27.46
C ASN A 20 9.47 -9.67 -26.62
N LYS A 21 8.91 -8.82 -25.76
CA LYS A 21 9.65 -8.15 -24.68
C LYS A 21 9.71 -9.10 -23.48
N VAL A 22 10.85 -9.16 -22.82
CA VAL A 22 11.09 -10.05 -21.67
C VAL A 22 11.77 -9.26 -20.56
N GLY A 23 11.12 -9.21 -19.40
CA GLY A 23 11.72 -8.69 -18.17
C GLY A 23 12.71 -9.70 -17.60
N VAL A 24 13.78 -9.18 -17.01
CA VAL A 24 14.82 -9.97 -16.33
C VAL A 24 14.88 -9.52 -14.89
N LYS A 25 14.87 -10.47 -13.95
CA LYS A 25 15.24 -10.22 -12.55
C LYS A 25 16.38 -11.15 -12.18
N ILE A 26 17.45 -10.58 -11.65
CA ILE A 26 18.59 -11.33 -11.13
C ILE A 26 18.66 -11.09 -9.63
N LEU A 27 18.72 -12.18 -8.88
CA LEU A 27 18.82 -12.18 -7.44
C LEU A 27 20.11 -12.86 -6.99
N THR A 28 20.66 -12.39 -5.88
CA THR A 28 21.78 -13.02 -5.19
C THR A 28 21.28 -13.89 -4.03
N SER A 29 22.18 -14.65 -3.40
CA SER A 29 21.82 -15.61 -2.34
C SER A 29 21.16 -14.99 -1.10
N ASP A 30 21.30 -13.67 -0.91
CA ASP A 30 20.61 -12.88 0.13
C ASP A 30 19.19 -12.44 -0.28
N GLY A 31 18.80 -12.67 -1.54
CA GLY A 31 17.51 -12.28 -2.12
C GLY A 31 17.44 -10.82 -2.57
N LEU A 32 18.58 -10.12 -2.68
CA LEU A 32 18.67 -8.78 -3.25
C LEU A 32 18.99 -8.82 -4.74
N GLY A 33 18.65 -7.75 -5.45
CA GLY A 33 18.85 -7.62 -6.88
C GLY A 33 20.31 -7.35 -7.25
N ALA A 34 20.80 -8.02 -8.29
CA ALA A 34 22.16 -7.81 -8.82
C ALA A 34 22.17 -7.28 -10.25
N ASN A 35 22.89 -6.19 -10.45
CA ASN A 35 23.08 -5.57 -11.76
C ASN A 35 24.19 -6.30 -12.53
N MET A 36 23.82 -6.94 -13.62
CA MET A 36 24.68 -7.78 -14.44
C MET A 36 24.29 -7.65 -15.90
N GLU A 37 25.14 -8.17 -16.77
CA GLU A 37 24.88 -8.26 -18.20
C GLU A 37 25.01 -9.70 -18.69
N GLY A 38 24.35 -9.99 -19.80
CA GLY A 38 24.32 -11.33 -20.36
C GLY A 38 23.80 -11.38 -21.79
N TYR A 39 23.84 -12.58 -22.35
CA TYR A 39 23.36 -12.86 -23.70
C TYR A 39 22.35 -13.99 -23.69
N ILE A 40 21.37 -13.91 -24.58
CA ILE A 40 20.46 -15.01 -24.88
C ILE A 40 21.05 -15.81 -26.02
N LEU A 41 21.20 -17.12 -25.81
CA LEU A 41 21.61 -18.08 -26.81
C LEU A 41 20.44 -18.96 -27.23
N ASP A 42 20.42 -19.37 -28.49
CA ASP A 42 19.54 -20.44 -28.96
C ASP A 42 20.15 -21.84 -28.73
N ASP A 43 19.46 -22.88 -29.22
CA ASP A 43 19.88 -24.28 -29.18
C ASP A 43 21.16 -24.56 -29.98
N LYS A 44 21.56 -23.65 -30.88
CA LYS A 44 22.82 -23.71 -31.66
C LYS A 44 23.95 -22.89 -31.04
N ASN A 45 23.72 -22.31 -29.86
CA ASN A 45 24.64 -21.39 -29.17
C ASN A 45 24.91 -20.07 -29.93
N GLU A 46 23.99 -19.66 -30.82
CA GLU A 46 24.07 -18.36 -31.48
C GLU A 46 23.53 -17.26 -30.54
N LYS A 47 24.19 -16.10 -30.51
CA LYS A 47 23.73 -14.95 -29.71
C LYS A 47 22.54 -14.28 -30.37
N ILE A 48 21.38 -14.35 -29.72
CA ILE A 48 20.10 -13.82 -30.22
C ILE A 48 19.79 -12.44 -29.65
N ALA A 49 20.13 -12.19 -28.39
CA ALA A 49 19.90 -10.90 -27.73
C ALA A 49 20.94 -10.64 -26.64
N TYR A 50 21.14 -9.36 -26.33
CA TYR A 50 21.88 -8.89 -25.16
C TYR A 50 20.90 -8.29 -24.16
N PHE A 51 21.18 -8.43 -22.87
CA PHE A 51 20.44 -7.77 -21.82
C PHE A 51 21.38 -7.25 -20.72
N LYS A 52 20.93 -6.21 -20.03
CA LYS A 52 21.58 -5.63 -18.86
C LYS A 52 20.54 -5.30 -17.80
N THR A 53 20.83 -5.62 -16.55
CA THR A 53 20.04 -5.20 -15.40
C THR A 53 20.66 -3.96 -14.74
N GLU A 54 19.81 -3.02 -14.32
CA GLU A 54 20.22 -1.66 -13.94
C GLU A 54 19.83 -1.26 -12.52
N HIS A 55 18.57 -1.46 -12.13
CA HIS A 55 18.10 -1.13 -10.78
C HIS A 55 17.47 -2.36 -10.14
N ALA A 56 17.89 -2.66 -8.91
CA ALA A 56 17.45 -3.84 -8.17
C ALA A 56 17.56 -5.13 -9.00
N GLY A 57 18.61 -5.27 -9.83
CA GLY A 57 18.77 -6.44 -10.69
C GLY A 57 17.66 -6.64 -11.71
N MET A 58 16.92 -5.60 -12.06
CA MET A 58 15.87 -5.63 -13.08
C MET A 58 16.36 -5.05 -14.41
N GLY A 59 15.93 -5.65 -15.50
CA GLY A 59 16.24 -5.23 -16.86
C GLY A 59 15.24 -5.77 -17.86
N VAL A 60 15.49 -5.49 -19.13
CA VAL A 60 14.60 -5.89 -20.22
C VAL A 60 15.41 -6.17 -21.49
N PHE A 61 14.95 -7.12 -22.28
CA PHE A 61 15.38 -7.32 -23.67
C PHE A 61 14.18 -7.70 -24.54
N ALA A 62 14.40 -7.77 -25.84
CA ALA A 62 13.38 -8.26 -26.77
C ALA A 62 14.01 -9.11 -27.87
N PHE A 63 13.29 -10.15 -28.28
CA PHE A 63 13.70 -11.04 -29.38
C PHE A 63 12.48 -11.72 -30.00
N SER A 64 12.65 -12.32 -31.18
CA SER A 64 11.60 -13.07 -31.86
C SER A 64 11.91 -14.57 -31.81
N PRO A 65 11.27 -15.35 -30.91
CA PRO A 65 11.51 -16.78 -30.84
C PRO A 65 11.00 -17.48 -32.10
N ILE A 66 11.66 -18.58 -32.46
CA ILE A 66 11.32 -19.46 -33.57
C ILE A 66 10.58 -20.67 -33.01
N GLU A 67 9.61 -21.18 -33.76
CA GLU A 67 8.83 -22.36 -33.37
C GLU A 67 9.74 -23.54 -33.02
N ASN A 68 9.36 -24.26 -31.95
CA ASN A 68 10.05 -25.44 -31.44
C ASN A 68 11.52 -25.25 -31.04
N ARG A 69 12.04 -24.01 -30.95
CA ARG A 69 13.37 -23.73 -30.40
C ARG A 69 13.35 -23.43 -28.91
N THR A 70 14.50 -23.61 -28.28
CA THR A 70 14.74 -23.32 -26.87
C THR A 70 15.83 -22.29 -26.70
N TYR A 71 15.73 -21.47 -25.66
CA TYR A 71 16.65 -20.37 -25.42
C TYR A 71 17.19 -20.43 -23.99
N LYS A 72 18.44 -20.00 -23.82
CA LYS A 72 19.10 -19.92 -22.51
C LYS A 72 19.82 -18.57 -22.37
N ALA A 73 19.75 -17.98 -21.19
CA ALA A 73 20.55 -16.83 -20.83
C ALA A 73 21.89 -17.27 -20.26
N ILE A 74 22.96 -16.65 -20.72
CA ILE A 74 24.31 -16.80 -20.18
C ILE A 74 24.70 -15.51 -19.48
N LEU A 75 25.05 -15.63 -18.20
CA LEU A 75 25.56 -14.54 -17.38
C LEU A 75 26.99 -14.84 -16.99
N THR A 76 27.84 -13.81 -17.03
CA THR A 76 29.24 -13.90 -16.60
C THR A 76 29.43 -13.02 -15.38
N THR A 77 29.88 -13.60 -14.27
CA THR A 77 30.24 -12.86 -13.06
C THR A 77 31.61 -12.21 -13.22
N THR A 78 31.93 -11.25 -12.35
CA THR A 78 33.22 -10.51 -12.38
C THR A 78 34.45 -11.40 -12.18
N ASP A 79 34.29 -12.57 -11.55
CA ASP A 79 35.32 -13.60 -11.41
C ASP A 79 35.45 -14.52 -12.65
N GLY A 80 34.76 -14.19 -13.75
CA GLY A 80 34.82 -14.92 -15.03
C GLY A 80 33.99 -16.20 -15.07
N LYS A 81 33.26 -16.56 -14.00
CA LYS A 81 32.39 -17.73 -14.00
C LYS A 81 31.13 -17.46 -14.81
N THR A 82 30.72 -18.46 -15.59
CA THR A 82 29.50 -18.40 -16.39
C THR A 82 28.40 -19.23 -15.74
N SER A 83 27.18 -18.71 -15.76
CA SER A 83 25.97 -19.42 -15.32
C SER A 83 24.95 -19.40 -16.46
N SER A 84 24.21 -20.50 -16.61
CA SER A 84 23.22 -20.69 -17.67
C SER A 84 21.83 -20.88 -17.07
N PHE A 85 20.84 -20.16 -17.59
CA PHE A 85 19.45 -20.21 -17.14
C PHE A 85 18.51 -20.42 -18.33
N SER A 86 17.56 -21.35 -18.22
CA SER A 86 16.61 -21.59 -19.31
C SER A 86 15.54 -20.49 -19.35
N LEU A 87 15.20 -20.02 -20.55
CA LEU A 87 14.04 -19.16 -20.74
C LEU A 87 12.76 -20.00 -20.76
N PRO A 88 11.59 -19.40 -20.48
CA PRO A 88 10.30 -20.04 -20.70
C PRO A 88 10.18 -20.58 -22.14
N LYS A 89 9.49 -21.70 -22.31
CA LYS A 89 9.26 -22.27 -23.65
C LYS A 89 8.34 -21.34 -24.45
N ALA A 90 8.69 -21.07 -25.70
CA ALA A 90 7.82 -20.32 -26.61
C ALA A 90 6.62 -21.17 -27.05
N LEU A 91 5.45 -20.54 -27.09
CA LEU A 91 4.25 -21.10 -27.68
C LEU A 91 4.33 -20.98 -29.20
N ASN A 92 4.00 -22.06 -29.91
CA ASN A 92 3.88 -22.03 -31.37
C ASN A 92 2.55 -21.37 -31.82
N SER A 93 1.53 -21.38 -30.95
CA SER A 93 0.25 -20.75 -31.19
C SER A 93 -0.30 -20.16 -29.90
N GLY A 94 -0.88 -18.96 -30.00
CA GLY A 94 -1.42 -18.23 -28.86
C GLY A 94 -1.49 -16.73 -29.14
N TYR A 95 -1.61 -15.97 -28.06
CA TYR A 95 -1.66 -14.52 -28.07
C TYR A 95 -0.47 -13.93 -27.30
N SER A 96 -0.08 -12.71 -27.65
CA SER A 96 0.91 -11.91 -26.94
C SER A 96 0.36 -10.50 -26.75
N LEU A 97 0.69 -9.90 -25.60
CA LEU A 97 0.25 -8.57 -25.21
C LEU A 97 1.48 -7.69 -24.98
N ASN A 98 1.49 -6.51 -25.56
CA ASN A 98 2.49 -5.47 -25.33
C ASN A 98 1.78 -4.19 -24.91
N VAL A 99 2.23 -3.57 -23.82
CA VAL A 99 1.69 -2.28 -23.38
C VAL A 99 2.85 -1.32 -23.15
N ASN A 100 2.76 -0.15 -23.78
CA ASN A 100 3.66 0.97 -23.52
C ASN A 100 2.83 2.23 -23.32
N SER A 101 3.33 3.15 -22.52
CA SER A 101 2.68 4.43 -22.27
C SER A 101 3.58 5.60 -22.66
N SER A 102 2.94 6.67 -23.09
CA SER A 102 3.43 8.04 -23.00
C SER A 102 2.54 8.82 -22.02
N ASP A 103 2.87 10.09 -21.80
CA ASP A 103 2.10 10.97 -20.91
C ASP A 103 0.63 11.09 -21.33
N GLU A 104 0.35 11.07 -22.63
CA GLU A 104 -1.00 11.28 -23.17
C GLU A 104 -1.71 9.99 -23.56
N ASN A 105 -0.97 8.96 -23.98
CA ASN A 105 -1.56 7.76 -24.57
C ASN A 105 -0.91 6.47 -24.07
N ILE A 106 -1.76 5.47 -23.83
CA ILE A 106 -1.38 4.08 -23.63
C ILE A 106 -1.62 3.33 -24.94
N ARG A 107 -0.54 2.75 -25.48
CA ARG A 107 -0.57 1.92 -26.68
C ARG A 107 -0.54 0.45 -26.30
N VAL A 108 -1.63 -0.24 -26.61
CA VAL A 108 -1.79 -1.68 -26.38
C VAL A 108 -1.68 -2.42 -27.72
N GLY A 109 -0.64 -3.23 -27.86
CA GLY A 109 -0.45 -4.15 -28.99
C GLY A 109 -0.91 -5.56 -28.61
N ILE A 110 -1.83 -6.11 -29.38
CA ILE A 110 -2.28 -7.50 -29.28
C ILE A 110 -1.78 -8.23 -30.52
N PHE A 111 -1.08 -9.33 -30.32
CA PHE A 111 -0.55 -10.17 -31.41
C PHE A 111 -1.08 -11.59 -31.25
N CYS A 112 -1.30 -12.29 -32.37
CA CYS A 112 -1.70 -13.68 -32.35
C CYS A 112 -1.00 -14.48 -33.45
N SER A 113 -0.98 -15.80 -33.29
CA SER A 113 -0.57 -16.71 -34.37
C SER A 113 -1.60 -16.70 -35.51
N LYS A 114 -1.17 -17.01 -36.75
CA LYS A 114 -2.01 -16.95 -37.96
C LYS A 114 -3.30 -17.78 -37.88
N ASN A 115 -3.30 -18.89 -37.15
CA ASN A 115 -4.46 -19.76 -36.95
C ASN A 115 -5.50 -19.21 -35.94
N LEU A 116 -5.22 -18.08 -35.30
CA LEU A 116 -6.08 -17.43 -34.32
C LEU A 116 -6.63 -16.08 -34.82
N THR A 117 -6.43 -15.76 -36.10
CA THR A 117 -7.13 -14.64 -36.75
C THR A 117 -8.62 -14.93 -36.90
N ASN A 118 -9.40 -13.88 -37.14
CA ASN A 118 -10.86 -13.88 -37.19
C ASN A 118 -11.54 -14.41 -35.92
N ARG A 119 -10.86 -14.34 -34.77
CA ARG A 119 -11.42 -14.65 -33.46
C ARG A 119 -11.62 -13.40 -32.64
N ASP A 120 -12.66 -13.41 -31.82
CA ASP A 120 -12.91 -12.34 -30.85
C ASP A 120 -12.00 -12.52 -29.63
N VAL A 121 -11.47 -11.40 -29.16
CA VAL A 121 -10.72 -11.25 -27.91
C VAL A 121 -11.28 -10.09 -27.12
N TYR A 122 -11.15 -10.15 -25.80
CA TYR A 122 -11.65 -9.13 -24.90
C TYR A 122 -10.49 -8.56 -24.08
N LEU A 123 -10.34 -7.25 -24.07
CA LEU A 123 -9.34 -6.56 -23.25
C LEU A 123 -10.06 -5.81 -22.13
N ILE A 124 -9.66 -6.06 -20.89
CA ILE A 124 -10.15 -5.33 -19.71
C ILE A 124 -8.98 -4.56 -19.11
N ALA A 125 -9.18 -3.27 -18.87
CA ALA A 125 -8.24 -2.42 -18.16
C ALA A 125 -8.87 -1.94 -16.84
N GLN A 126 -8.23 -2.29 -15.73
CA GLN A 126 -8.73 -2.01 -14.39
C GLN A 126 -7.64 -1.42 -13.48
N ALA A 127 -8.03 -0.66 -12.47
CA ALA A 127 -7.16 -0.18 -11.40
C ALA A 127 -7.93 -0.23 -10.08
N ASN A 128 -7.30 -0.67 -8.99
CA ASN A 128 -7.93 -0.82 -7.67
C ASN A 128 -9.24 -1.62 -7.68
N GLY A 129 -9.35 -2.64 -8.55
CA GLY A 129 -10.56 -3.45 -8.72
C GLY A 129 -11.71 -2.76 -9.47
N ILE A 130 -11.53 -1.53 -9.95
CA ILE A 130 -12.51 -0.80 -10.75
C ILE A 130 -12.14 -0.91 -12.23
N VAL A 131 -13.10 -1.30 -13.06
CA VAL A 131 -12.93 -1.38 -14.52
C VAL A 131 -13.07 0.02 -15.12
N PHE A 132 -12.02 0.49 -15.79
CA PHE A 132 -11.99 1.81 -16.44
C PHE A 132 -12.26 1.72 -17.94
N SER A 133 -11.97 0.58 -18.57
CA SER A 133 -12.20 0.39 -19.99
C SER A 133 -12.30 -1.09 -20.35
N THR A 134 -13.13 -1.37 -21.35
CA THR A 134 -13.28 -2.70 -21.95
C THR A 134 -13.30 -2.58 -23.46
N PHE A 135 -12.70 -3.54 -24.15
CA PHE A 135 -12.72 -3.63 -25.60
C PHE A 135 -13.11 -5.03 -26.02
N THR A 136 -14.04 -5.12 -26.95
CA THR A 136 -14.30 -6.34 -27.72
C THR A 136 -13.68 -6.15 -29.08
N VAL A 137 -12.76 -7.03 -29.45
CA VAL A 137 -11.95 -6.87 -30.65
C VAL A 137 -11.94 -8.16 -31.44
N LYS A 138 -12.21 -8.05 -32.74
CA LYS A 138 -11.99 -9.16 -33.66
C LYS A 138 -10.59 -9.07 -34.25
N MET A 139 -9.80 -10.13 -34.13
CA MET A 139 -8.44 -10.19 -34.66
C MET A 139 -8.44 -10.44 -36.18
N ASP A 140 -8.77 -9.43 -36.99
CA ASP A 140 -8.83 -9.59 -38.47
C ASP A 140 -7.44 -9.85 -39.10
N ASP A 141 -6.36 -9.47 -38.41
CA ASP A 141 -4.97 -9.75 -38.78
C ASP A 141 -4.18 -10.28 -37.55
N VAL A 142 -2.93 -10.70 -37.75
CA VAL A 142 -2.03 -11.22 -36.70
C VAL A 142 -1.61 -10.18 -35.67
N SER A 143 -1.88 -8.90 -35.93
CA SER A 143 -1.57 -7.80 -35.02
C SER A 143 -2.68 -6.78 -35.02
N LEU A 144 -3.00 -6.29 -33.83
CA LEU A 144 -3.90 -5.17 -33.62
C LEU A 144 -3.30 -4.23 -32.59
N VAL A 145 -3.49 -2.92 -32.81
CA VAL A 145 -3.02 -1.88 -31.91
C VAL A 145 -4.18 -1.00 -31.52
N ALA A 146 -4.41 -0.87 -30.22
CA ALA A 146 -5.36 0.07 -29.64
C ALA A 146 -4.59 1.19 -28.93
N ASN A 147 -5.09 2.43 -29.05
CA ASN A 147 -4.58 3.57 -28.29
C ASN A 147 -5.68 4.07 -27.37
N MET A 148 -5.29 4.43 -26.15
CA MET A 148 -6.20 4.88 -25.10
C MET A 148 -5.63 6.11 -24.42
N PRO A 149 -6.44 7.16 -24.19
CA PRO A 149 -5.99 8.32 -23.43
C PRO A 149 -5.58 7.92 -22.01
N THR A 150 -4.39 8.32 -21.57
CA THR A 150 -3.87 8.02 -20.22
C THR A 150 -4.75 8.65 -19.12
N ASN A 151 -5.40 9.77 -19.41
CA ASN A 151 -6.30 10.48 -18.48
C ASN A 151 -7.59 9.71 -18.11
N LYS A 152 -7.90 8.60 -18.78
CA LYS A 152 -9.01 7.71 -18.40
C LYS A 152 -8.69 6.86 -17.18
N PHE A 153 -7.42 6.76 -16.81
CA PHE A 153 -6.95 5.92 -15.72
C PHE A 153 -6.48 6.77 -14.54
N PRO A 154 -6.63 6.30 -13.29
CA PRO A 154 -6.13 7.01 -12.12
C PRO A 154 -4.60 6.90 -12.02
N THR A 155 -3.99 7.74 -11.20
CA THR A 155 -2.60 7.54 -10.76
C THR A 155 -2.51 6.22 -9.98
N GLY A 156 -1.54 5.36 -10.32
CA GLY A 156 -1.33 4.04 -9.72
C GLY A 156 -1.13 2.94 -10.76
N ILE A 157 -1.30 1.69 -10.33
CA ILE A 157 -1.12 0.51 -11.17
C ILE A 157 -2.42 0.22 -11.95
N VAL A 158 -2.30 0.17 -13.27
CA VAL A 158 -3.34 -0.26 -14.21
C VAL A 158 -3.02 -1.66 -14.70
N GLN A 159 -3.96 -2.58 -14.53
CA GLN A 159 -3.88 -3.96 -14.99
C GLN A 159 -4.64 -4.12 -16.30
N PHE A 160 -3.94 -4.58 -17.33
CA PHE A 160 -4.52 -4.99 -18.61
C PHE A 160 -4.59 -6.51 -18.68
N THR A 161 -5.78 -7.07 -18.78
CA THR A 161 -5.99 -8.51 -18.96
C THR A 161 -6.68 -8.77 -20.30
N LEU A 162 -6.06 -9.61 -21.12
CA LEU A 162 -6.60 -10.10 -22.38
C LEU A 162 -7.25 -11.46 -22.15
N PHE A 163 -8.46 -11.63 -22.68
CA PHE A 163 -9.24 -12.85 -22.65
C PHE A 163 -9.51 -13.35 -24.06
N ASP A 164 -9.58 -14.67 -24.21
CA ASP A 164 -10.00 -15.31 -25.45
C ASP A 164 -11.53 -15.31 -25.62
N SER A 165 -12.01 -15.90 -26.72
CA SER A 165 -13.44 -16.02 -27.03
C SER A 165 -14.25 -16.80 -25.98
N SER A 166 -13.59 -17.58 -25.12
CA SER A 166 -14.20 -18.34 -24.03
C SER A 166 -14.11 -17.62 -22.68
N PHE A 167 -13.72 -16.34 -22.68
CA PHE A 167 -13.44 -15.54 -21.48
C PHE A 167 -12.37 -16.15 -20.57
N THR A 168 -11.44 -16.93 -21.14
CA THR A 168 -10.27 -17.41 -20.41
C THR A 168 -9.16 -16.35 -20.48
N PRO A 169 -8.58 -15.93 -19.35
CA PRO A 169 -7.48 -14.96 -19.37
C PRO A 169 -6.25 -15.61 -20.00
N ILE A 170 -5.69 -14.96 -21.00
CA ILE A 170 -4.60 -15.48 -21.85
C ILE A 170 -3.32 -14.66 -21.74
N ALA A 171 -3.43 -13.36 -21.46
CA ALA A 171 -2.29 -12.49 -21.23
C ALA A 171 -2.59 -11.36 -20.25
N GLU A 172 -1.57 -10.93 -19.51
CA GLU A 172 -1.70 -9.83 -18.54
C GLU A 172 -0.47 -8.93 -18.52
N ARG A 173 -0.69 -7.63 -18.33
CA ARG A 173 0.36 -6.63 -18.20
C ARG A 173 -0.07 -5.53 -17.22
N LEU A 174 0.73 -5.31 -16.18
CA LEU A 174 0.60 -4.15 -15.30
C LEU A 174 1.31 -2.95 -15.92
N LEU A 175 0.82 -1.75 -15.71
CA LEU A 175 1.41 -0.50 -16.15
C LEU A 175 1.25 0.53 -15.02
N PHE A 176 2.28 1.32 -14.74
CA PHE A 176 2.14 2.43 -13.81
C PHE A 176 1.74 3.71 -14.55
N VAL A 177 0.63 4.33 -14.13
CA VAL A 177 0.18 5.64 -14.62
C VAL A 177 0.46 6.67 -13.54
N ASN A 178 1.07 7.79 -13.91
CA ASN A 178 1.33 8.90 -12.99
C ASN A 178 0.87 10.23 -13.58
N HIS A 179 -0.14 10.85 -12.97
CA HIS A 179 -0.58 12.18 -13.37
C HIS A 179 0.17 13.31 -12.68
N ASN A 180 1.10 13.01 -11.76
CA ASN A 180 1.79 13.99 -10.93
C ASN A 180 0.78 14.93 -10.23
N ASP A 181 -0.30 14.35 -9.72
CA ASP A 181 -1.43 15.00 -9.04
C ASP A 181 -1.24 15.12 -7.52
N GLN A 182 -0.04 14.80 -7.03
CA GLN A 182 0.39 15.00 -5.65
C GLN A 182 0.49 16.47 -5.27
N LEU A 183 0.26 16.76 -3.99
CA LEU A 183 0.42 18.10 -3.43
C LEU A 183 1.89 18.53 -3.47
N ASN A 184 2.12 19.77 -3.87
CA ASN A 184 3.43 20.41 -3.81
C ASN A 184 3.61 21.04 -2.43
N LEU A 185 4.54 20.47 -1.65
CA LEU A 185 4.90 20.92 -0.31
C LEU A 185 6.24 21.65 -0.40
N ASN A 186 6.26 22.94 -0.10
CA ASN A 186 7.48 23.73 -0.11
C ASN A 186 7.72 24.41 1.24
N ILE A 187 8.93 24.29 1.76
CA ILE A 187 9.36 25.00 2.97
C ILE A 187 9.95 26.33 2.52
N LEU A 188 9.25 27.43 2.82
CA LEU A 188 9.65 28.77 2.38
C LEU A 188 10.74 29.39 3.25
N THR A 189 11.01 28.86 4.43
CA THR A 189 11.96 29.46 5.37
C THR A 189 13.38 28.97 5.11
N SER A 190 14.31 29.89 4.82
CA SER A 190 15.73 29.56 4.85
C SER A 190 16.19 29.39 6.29
N THR A 191 16.76 28.22 6.61
CA THR A 191 17.36 27.94 7.92
C THR A 191 18.85 28.31 7.96
N GLU A 192 19.28 29.25 7.12
CA GLU A 192 20.64 29.75 7.14
C GLU A 192 20.88 30.44 8.51
N ASN A 193 21.76 29.83 9.31
CA ASN A 193 22.36 30.38 10.54
C ASN A 193 21.58 30.30 11.87
N LYS A 194 20.81 29.23 12.15
CA LYS A 194 20.34 28.96 13.53
C LYS A 194 20.75 27.59 14.04
N ILE A 195 21.90 27.56 14.72
CA ILE A 195 22.44 26.34 15.35
C ILE A 195 21.76 26.08 16.71
N LEU A 196 21.20 27.11 17.37
CA LEU A 196 20.53 26.99 18.66
C LEU A 196 19.36 27.99 18.77
N GLY A 197 18.12 27.49 18.92
CA GLY A 197 16.94 28.32 19.24
C GLY A 197 15.66 27.93 18.50
N LYS A 198 14.58 28.69 18.74
CA LYS A 198 13.28 28.49 18.08
C LYS A 198 13.40 28.78 16.57
N ALA A 199 13.06 27.79 15.77
CA ALA A 199 12.86 27.93 14.34
C ALA A 199 11.38 28.21 14.03
N HIS A 200 11.15 29.11 13.09
CA HIS A 200 9.84 29.28 12.47
C HIS A 200 9.93 28.60 11.10
N ILE A 201 8.97 27.74 10.79
CA ILE A 201 8.90 27.04 9.51
C ILE A 201 7.58 27.47 8.86
N ALA A 202 7.69 28.11 7.69
CA ALA A 202 6.56 28.41 6.83
C ALA A 202 6.46 27.31 5.77
N LEU A 203 5.33 26.59 5.77
CA LEU A 203 5.00 25.57 4.79
C LEU A 203 3.99 26.16 3.80
N ASP A 204 4.33 26.13 2.52
CA ASP A 204 3.43 26.42 1.41
C ASP A 204 2.95 25.11 0.80
N VAL A 205 1.64 24.97 0.64
CA VAL A 205 1.02 23.74 0.12
C VAL A 205 0.12 24.10 -1.05
N LYS A 206 0.42 23.53 -2.21
CA LYS A 206 -0.27 23.82 -3.46
C LYS A 206 -0.72 22.54 -4.16
N ASP A 207 -1.82 22.65 -4.90
CA ASP A 207 -2.22 21.60 -5.84
C ASP A 207 -1.36 21.62 -7.12
N LYS A 208 -1.66 20.70 -8.05
CA LYS A 208 -1.00 20.62 -9.36
C LYS A 208 -1.18 21.89 -10.20
N GLN A 209 -2.27 22.62 -9.98
CA GLN A 209 -2.59 23.88 -10.65
C GLN A 209 -2.01 25.11 -9.92
N ILE A 210 -1.17 24.91 -8.90
CA ILE A 210 -0.48 25.95 -8.12
C ILE A 210 -1.45 26.74 -7.21
N ASN A 211 -2.67 26.27 -7.00
CA ASN A 211 -3.60 26.88 -6.05
C ASN A 211 -3.23 26.47 -4.62
N SER A 212 -3.26 27.43 -3.70
CA SER A 212 -3.13 27.13 -2.27
C SER A 212 -4.31 26.29 -1.80
N ILE A 213 -4.02 25.26 -1.02
CA ILE A 213 -5.04 24.34 -0.50
C ILE A 213 -5.17 24.43 1.02
N ASP A 214 -6.41 24.41 1.50
CA ASP A 214 -6.71 24.24 2.92
C ASP A 214 -6.65 22.75 3.29
N GLY A 215 -6.04 22.42 4.42
CA GLY A 215 -5.88 21.03 4.85
C GLY A 215 -5.44 20.88 6.30
N ASN A 216 -5.52 19.64 6.79
CA ASN A 216 -4.98 19.26 8.09
C ASN A 216 -3.60 18.61 7.87
N PHE A 217 -2.60 19.09 8.61
CA PHE A 217 -1.22 18.62 8.46
C PHE A 217 -0.70 18.07 9.79
N SER A 218 -0.04 16.92 9.72
CA SER A 218 0.72 16.34 10.82
C SER A 218 2.21 16.51 10.55
N VAL A 219 2.97 16.94 11.55
CA VAL A 219 4.41 17.20 11.42
C VAL A 219 5.18 16.37 12.45
N ALA A 220 6.23 15.69 11.99
CA ALA A 220 7.22 15.03 12.83
C ALA A 220 8.58 15.67 12.59
N VAL A 221 9.37 15.83 13.66
CA VAL A 221 10.72 16.43 13.60
C VAL A 221 11.71 15.43 14.15
N THR A 222 12.77 15.14 13.38
CA THR A 222 13.83 14.22 13.78
C THR A 222 15.20 14.87 13.61
N ASP A 223 16.18 14.40 14.38
CA ASP A 223 17.57 14.84 14.29
C ASP A 223 18.29 14.05 13.19
N ALA A 224 18.48 14.68 12.02
CA ALA A 224 19.12 14.07 10.86
C ALA A 224 20.57 13.62 11.11
N SER A 225 21.25 14.17 12.13
CA SER A 225 22.61 13.71 12.51
C SER A 225 22.61 12.39 13.27
N LYS A 226 21.48 12.03 13.88
CA LYS A 226 21.31 10.81 14.69
C LYS A 226 20.53 9.73 13.97
N VAL A 227 19.72 10.12 12.99
CA VAL A 227 18.92 9.21 12.16
C VAL A 227 19.39 9.40 10.72
N LEU A 228 20.35 8.58 10.31
CA LEU A 228 20.82 8.55 8.93
C LEU A 228 19.79 7.80 8.09
N ILE A 229 19.06 8.52 7.24
CA ILE A 229 17.99 7.97 6.40
C ILE A 229 18.46 7.90 4.96
N ASN A 230 18.24 6.77 4.29
CA ASN A 230 18.32 6.67 2.85
C ASN A 230 16.92 6.79 2.27
N GLU A 231 16.59 7.94 1.68
CA GLU A 231 15.24 8.22 1.17
C GLU A 231 14.75 7.18 0.16
N ASP A 232 15.62 6.60 -0.66
CA ASP A 232 15.21 5.60 -1.66
C ASP A 232 14.76 4.27 -1.00
N GLU A 233 15.30 3.94 0.18
CA GLU A 233 14.98 2.72 0.94
C GLU A 233 13.69 2.82 1.75
N GLU A 234 13.19 4.03 1.97
CA GLU A 234 12.02 4.27 2.81
C GLU A 234 10.73 3.75 2.18
N THR A 235 9.80 3.31 3.04
CA THR A 235 8.42 3.05 2.65
C THR A 235 7.58 4.28 2.95
N THR A 236 7.22 5.05 1.93
CA THR A 236 6.38 6.23 2.07
C THR A 236 4.91 5.89 1.87
N ILE A 237 4.02 6.83 2.22
CA ILE A 237 2.58 6.72 1.93
C ILE A 237 2.36 6.47 0.43
N LEU A 238 3.08 7.20 -0.43
CA LEU A 238 3.01 7.05 -1.89
C LEU A 238 3.53 5.69 -2.33
N SER A 239 4.72 5.29 -1.89
CA SER A 239 5.30 4.01 -2.33
C SER A 239 4.48 2.81 -1.86
N ASN A 240 3.82 2.92 -0.71
CA ASN A 240 2.94 1.88 -0.21
C ASN A 240 1.63 1.81 -1.00
N PHE A 241 0.88 2.91 -1.08
CA PHE A 241 -0.44 2.91 -1.70
C PHE A 241 -0.41 2.77 -3.22
N LEU A 242 0.59 3.34 -3.89
CA LEU A 242 0.65 3.32 -5.35
C LEU A 242 1.41 2.10 -5.92
N LEU A 243 2.27 1.43 -5.12
CA LEU A 243 3.03 0.26 -5.59
C LEU A 243 2.88 -0.96 -4.69
N MET A 244 3.36 -0.89 -3.45
CA MET A 244 3.59 -2.11 -2.65
C MET A 244 2.30 -2.82 -2.24
N SER A 245 1.18 -2.08 -2.11
CA SER A 245 -0.11 -2.68 -1.77
C SER A 245 -0.68 -3.58 -2.88
N ASP A 246 -0.33 -3.30 -4.14
CA ASP A 246 -0.80 -4.04 -5.31
C ASP A 246 0.22 -5.08 -5.83
N LEU A 247 1.52 -4.86 -5.61
CA LEU A 247 2.57 -5.78 -6.04
C LEU A 247 2.77 -6.92 -5.03
N LYS A 248 3.04 -8.13 -5.53
CA LYS A 248 3.41 -9.26 -4.68
C LYS A 248 4.92 -9.36 -4.59
N GLY A 249 5.42 -9.60 -3.38
CA GLY A 249 6.85 -9.79 -3.13
C GLY A 249 7.52 -8.53 -2.60
N TYR A 250 8.83 -8.64 -2.36
CA TYR A 250 9.63 -7.57 -1.80
C TYR A 250 10.12 -6.62 -2.90
N VAL A 251 9.71 -5.34 -2.81
CA VAL A 251 10.17 -4.25 -3.67
C VAL A 251 11.38 -3.60 -3.01
N GLU A 252 12.55 -3.78 -3.62
CA GLU A 252 13.78 -3.10 -3.19
C GLU A 252 13.68 -1.60 -3.45
N LYS A 253 14.03 -0.79 -2.43
CA LYS A 253 14.06 0.67 -2.52
C LYS A 253 12.77 1.28 -3.07
N PRO A 254 11.62 1.07 -2.41
CA PRO A 254 10.32 1.38 -3.00
C PRO A 254 10.10 2.88 -3.25
N ASN A 255 10.75 3.78 -2.50
CA ASN A 255 10.65 5.21 -2.73
C ASN A 255 11.58 5.72 -3.84
N TYR A 256 12.53 4.91 -4.31
CA TYR A 256 13.38 5.22 -5.47
C TYR A 256 12.56 5.65 -6.70
N TYR A 257 11.39 5.05 -6.92
CA TYR A 257 10.55 5.33 -8.09
C TYR A 257 9.77 6.65 -7.99
N PHE A 258 9.68 7.25 -6.81
CA PHE A 258 8.91 8.48 -6.56
C PHE A 258 9.79 9.68 -6.21
N ASN A 259 11.00 9.45 -5.72
CA ASN A 259 11.94 10.52 -5.42
C ASN A 259 12.71 10.97 -6.67
N ASN A 260 12.93 12.27 -6.86
CA ASN A 260 13.78 12.84 -7.92
C ASN A 260 13.58 12.17 -9.30
N ILE A 261 12.34 12.15 -9.78
CA ILE A 261 11.91 11.41 -10.98
C ILE A 261 12.69 11.85 -12.23
N ASN A 262 13.14 10.88 -13.02
CA ASN A 262 13.78 11.08 -14.33
C ASN A 262 13.46 9.89 -15.26
N GLU A 263 13.86 9.99 -16.54
CA GLU A 263 13.57 8.97 -17.55
C GLU A 263 14.07 7.57 -17.17
N ASN A 264 15.24 7.46 -16.54
CA ASN A 264 15.76 6.16 -16.09
C ASN A 264 14.89 5.57 -14.98
N LYS A 265 14.42 6.38 -14.02
CA LYS A 265 13.52 5.91 -12.95
C LYS A 265 12.16 5.47 -13.50
N LEU A 266 11.62 6.15 -14.51
CA LEU A 266 10.40 5.74 -15.21
C LEU A 266 10.60 4.39 -15.93
N LYS A 267 11.74 4.21 -16.61
CA LYS A 267 12.11 2.91 -17.21
C LYS A 267 12.27 1.81 -16.15
N HIS A 268 12.92 2.11 -15.02
CA HIS A 268 13.07 1.15 -13.93
C HIS A 268 11.72 0.77 -13.30
N LEU A 269 10.79 1.71 -13.21
CA LEU A 269 9.43 1.46 -12.75
C LEU A 269 8.68 0.55 -13.72
N ASP A 270 8.83 0.74 -15.03
CA ASP A 270 8.26 -0.19 -16.02
C ASP A 270 8.88 -1.59 -15.93
N ASN A 271 10.19 -1.68 -15.70
CA ASN A 271 10.86 -2.97 -15.45
C ASN A 271 10.34 -3.66 -14.17
N LEU A 272 10.00 -2.88 -13.12
CA LEU A 272 9.35 -3.41 -11.92
C LEU A 272 7.98 -4.00 -12.24
N MET A 273 7.15 -3.27 -13.00
CA MET A 273 5.84 -3.75 -13.45
C MET A 273 5.93 -5.02 -14.29
N LEU A 274 6.97 -5.14 -15.11
CA LEU A 274 7.20 -6.30 -15.97
C LEU A 274 7.67 -7.55 -15.20
N THR A 275 8.43 -7.37 -14.12
CA THR A 275 9.08 -8.48 -13.39
C THR A 275 8.36 -8.87 -12.11
N GLN A 276 7.99 -7.90 -11.25
CA GLN A 276 7.30 -8.16 -9.99
C GLN A 276 5.78 -8.00 -10.09
N GLY A 277 5.29 -7.39 -11.17
CA GLY A 277 3.87 -7.38 -11.51
C GLY A 277 3.34 -8.66 -12.15
N TRP A 278 4.19 -9.67 -12.33
CA TRP A 278 3.82 -10.89 -13.07
C TRP A 278 2.89 -11.79 -12.25
N ARG A 279 1.61 -11.85 -12.64
CA ARG A 279 0.62 -12.79 -12.05
C ARG A 279 0.03 -13.67 -13.16
N ARG A 280 0.41 -14.95 -13.19
CA ARG A 280 -0.13 -15.94 -14.16
C ARG A 280 -1.53 -16.45 -13.77
N PHE A 281 -2.43 -15.53 -13.39
CA PHE A 281 -3.88 -15.68 -13.13
C PHE A 281 -4.33 -15.98 -11.68
N THR A 282 -4.90 -14.94 -11.04
CA THR A 282 -5.80 -14.99 -9.88
C THR A 282 -7.30 -15.00 -10.29
N TRP A 283 -7.59 -14.96 -11.60
CA TRP A 283 -8.94 -14.96 -12.15
C TRP A 283 -9.67 -16.30 -11.99
N THR A 284 -8.95 -17.41 -11.82
CA THR A 284 -9.55 -18.72 -11.57
C THR A 284 -10.44 -18.71 -10.34
N ASP A 285 -9.99 -18.08 -9.26
CA ASP A 285 -10.77 -17.91 -8.03
C ASP A 285 -12.00 -17.00 -8.26
N VAL A 286 -11.88 -15.94 -9.07
CA VAL A 286 -13.00 -15.03 -9.41
C VAL A 286 -14.05 -15.73 -10.26
N ILE A 287 -13.63 -16.44 -11.32
CA ILE A 287 -14.51 -17.23 -12.20
C ILE A 287 -15.19 -18.35 -11.40
N ALA A 288 -14.48 -18.96 -10.46
CA ALA A 288 -15.01 -19.97 -9.56
C ALA A 288 -15.88 -19.40 -8.41
N LEU A 289 -16.12 -18.08 -8.38
CA LEU A 289 -16.85 -17.37 -7.32
C LEU A 289 -16.34 -17.71 -5.91
N LYS A 290 -15.03 -17.96 -5.81
CA LYS A 290 -14.39 -18.29 -4.55
C LYS A 290 -14.12 -17.00 -3.79
N GLU A 291 -14.90 -16.78 -2.74
CA GLU A 291 -14.71 -15.65 -1.86
C GLU A 291 -13.38 -15.78 -1.09
N PRO A 292 -12.61 -14.67 -0.94
CA PRO A 292 -11.43 -14.70 -0.11
C PRO A 292 -11.83 -14.95 1.35
N LYS A 293 -11.07 -15.79 2.04
CA LYS A 293 -11.26 -16.00 3.48
C LYS A 293 -10.85 -14.72 4.21
N ILE A 294 -11.83 -13.93 4.65
CA ILE A 294 -11.62 -12.74 5.48
C ILE A 294 -11.28 -13.21 6.88
N ASN A 295 -9.98 -13.31 7.19
CA ASN A 295 -9.50 -13.70 8.51
C ASN A 295 -9.70 -12.58 9.55
N PHE A 296 -9.71 -11.31 9.11
CA PHE A 296 -9.86 -10.15 9.98
C PHE A 296 -10.85 -9.16 9.35
N ARG A 297 -11.86 -8.74 10.10
CA ARG A 297 -12.79 -7.70 9.68
C ARG A 297 -12.23 -6.32 10.07
N PRO A 298 -12.58 -5.24 9.34
CA PRO A 298 -12.23 -3.89 9.75
C PRO A 298 -12.73 -3.61 11.18
N GLU A 299 -11.84 -3.13 12.04
CA GLU A 299 -12.22 -2.70 13.39
C GLU A 299 -13.00 -1.38 13.29
N GLN A 300 -14.31 -1.43 13.54
CA GLN A 300 -15.16 -0.23 13.51
C GLN A 300 -15.19 0.51 14.84
N SER A 301 -14.83 -0.18 15.92
CA SER A 301 -14.81 0.34 17.28
C SER A 301 -13.87 -0.50 18.13
N PHE A 302 -13.45 0.03 19.27
CA PHE A 302 -12.79 -0.80 20.26
C PHE A 302 -13.76 -1.87 20.78
N GLU A 303 -13.22 -3.06 20.96
CA GLU A 303 -13.91 -4.18 21.59
C GLU A 303 -12.99 -4.83 22.63
N ILE A 304 -13.59 -5.31 23.71
CA ILE A 304 -12.92 -6.12 24.71
C ILE A 304 -13.65 -7.47 24.71
N THR A 305 -12.99 -8.47 24.14
CA THR A 305 -13.51 -9.83 24.05
C THR A 305 -12.70 -10.78 24.92
N GLY A 306 -13.29 -11.93 25.24
CA GLY A 306 -12.60 -12.96 25.98
C GLY A 306 -13.46 -14.19 26.19
N LYS A 307 -12.93 -15.11 26.98
CA LYS A 307 -13.53 -16.39 27.29
C LYS A 307 -13.57 -16.66 28.77
N ILE A 308 -14.69 -17.20 29.24
CA ILE A 308 -14.89 -17.65 30.61
C ILE A 308 -14.87 -19.17 30.62
N THR A 309 -13.98 -19.72 31.44
CA THR A 309 -13.89 -21.16 31.67
C THR A 309 -13.93 -21.49 33.16
N GLY A 310 -14.27 -22.74 33.47
CA GLY A 310 -13.99 -23.30 34.79
C GLY A 310 -12.50 -23.54 34.99
N LEU A 311 -12.12 -23.98 36.20
CA LEU A 311 -10.77 -24.45 36.49
C LEU A 311 -10.37 -25.69 35.66
N ASP A 312 -11.35 -26.46 35.19
CA ASP A 312 -11.16 -27.59 34.30
C ASP A 312 -11.05 -27.17 32.80
N ASN A 313 -10.90 -25.87 32.53
CA ASN A 313 -10.87 -25.25 31.21
C ASN A 313 -12.13 -25.48 30.36
N LYS A 314 -13.23 -25.96 30.96
CA LYS A 314 -14.50 -26.07 30.23
C LYS A 314 -15.18 -24.71 30.10
N PRO A 315 -15.79 -24.39 28.95
CA PRO A 315 -16.49 -23.14 28.76
C PRO A 315 -17.70 -23.03 29.70
N ILE A 316 -17.92 -21.83 30.24
CA ILE A 316 -19.09 -21.55 31.06
C ILE A 316 -20.02 -20.62 30.28
N SER A 317 -21.22 -21.12 29.97
CA SER A 317 -22.28 -20.34 29.34
C SER A 317 -23.08 -19.53 30.34
N ASN A 318 -23.66 -18.42 29.89
CA ASN A 318 -24.53 -17.53 30.68
C ASN A 318 -23.85 -16.98 31.95
N ALA A 319 -22.53 -16.81 31.94
CA ALA A 319 -21.82 -16.11 33.01
C ALA A 319 -21.98 -14.60 32.81
N GLU A 320 -22.34 -13.86 33.86
CA GLU A 320 -22.41 -12.41 33.85
C GLU A 320 -21.00 -11.83 33.93
N VAL A 321 -20.65 -10.92 33.02
CA VAL A 321 -19.35 -10.25 32.96
C VAL A 321 -19.58 -8.76 33.10
N LYS A 322 -18.85 -8.11 33.99
CA LYS A 322 -18.88 -6.66 34.20
C LYS A 322 -17.54 -6.04 33.86
N LEU A 323 -17.60 -4.87 33.24
CA LEU A 323 -16.47 -4.04 32.86
C LEU A 323 -16.59 -2.69 33.56
N PHE A 324 -15.60 -2.34 34.38
CA PHE A 324 -15.54 -1.06 35.08
C PHE A 324 -14.31 -0.28 34.64
N SER A 325 -14.46 1.00 34.28
CA SER A 325 -13.30 1.88 34.12
C SER A 325 -12.79 2.36 35.48
N ILE A 326 -11.47 2.39 35.62
CA ILE A 326 -10.77 3.02 36.74
C ILE A 326 -10.00 4.28 36.32
N THR A 327 -10.20 4.73 35.08
CA THR A 327 -9.58 5.95 34.56
C THR A 327 -10.31 7.17 35.10
N PRO A 328 -9.61 8.12 35.76
CA PRO A 328 -10.23 9.34 36.25
C PRO A 328 -10.95 10.10 35.13
N GLY A 329 -12.23 10.43 35.33
CA GLY A 329 -13.05 11.15 34.36
C GLY A 329 -13.71 10.27 33.29
N LEU A 330 -13.38 8.98 33.18
CA LEU A 330 -14.07 8.03 32.32
C LEU A 330 -14.98 7.13 33.17
N ILE A 331 -16.27 7.47 33.23
CA ILE A 331 -17.26 6.64 33.94
C ILE A 331 -17.84 5.65 32.93
N LEU A 332 -17.32 4.42 32.95
CA LEU A 332 -17.82 3.32 32.12
C LEU A 332 -18.10 2.11 33.00
N ASN A 333 -19.34 1.64 33.00
CA ASN A 333 -19.79 0.45 33.73
C ASN A 333 -20.76 -0.32 32.83
N LEU A 334 -20.30 -1.43 32.27
CA LEU A 334 -21.05 -2.24 31.32
C LEU A 334 -21.12 -3.68 31.81
N ASP A 335 -22.16 -4.39 31.40
CA ASP A 335 -22.33 -5.82 31.62
C ASP A 335 -22.67 -6.56 30.31
N THR A 336 -22.33 -7.84 30.27
CA THR A 336 -22.65 -8.76 29.18
C THR A 336 -22.75 -10.19 29.72
N ILE A 337 -23.22 -11.11 28.90
CA ILE A 337 -23.33 -12.54 29.23
C ILE A 337 -22.49 -13.38 28.27
N SER A 338 -21.90 -14.46 28.77
CA SER A 338 -21.15 -15.38 27.92
C SER A 338 -22.06 -16.29 27.09
N ASP A 339 -21.64 -16.60 25.86
CA ASP A 339 -22.32 -17.52 24.96
C ASP A 339 -22.16 -19.01 25.37
N ILE A 340 -22.73 -19.94 24.59
CA ILE A 340 -22.61 -21.39 24.85
C ILE A 340 -21.16 -21.90 24.86
N ASN A 341 -20.26 -21.20 24.18
CA ASN A 341 -18.84 -21.50 24.12
C ASN A 341 -18.04 -20.74 25.19
N GLY A 342 -18.71 -20.00 26.06
CA GLY A 342 -18.10 -19.19 27.12
C GLY A 342 -17.48 -17.88 26.63
N ASN A 343 -17.72 -17.46 25.40
CA ASN A 343 -17.19 -16.20 24.87
C ASN A 343 -18.03 -15.01 25.35
N PHE A 344 -17.39 -13.90 25.70
CA PHE A 344 -18.04 -12.63 25.99
C PHE A 344 -17.45 -11.51 25.14
N ALA A 345 -18.24 -10.47 24.91
CA ALA A 345 -17.81 -9.30 24.15
C ALA A 345 -18.43 -8.02 24.72
N PHE A 346 -17.59 -7.00 24.88
CA PHE A 346 -17.98 -5.60 25.00
C PHE A 346 -17.59 -4.91 23.71
N ASP A 347 -18.57 -4.55 22.88
CA ASP A 347 -18.36 -3.91 21.58
C ASP A 347 -18.66 -2.40 21.63
N ARG A 348 -18.37 -1.68 20.54
CA ARG A 348 -18.74 -0.26 20.36
C ARG A 348 -18.21 0.65 21.47
N LEU A 349 -17.02 0.35 21.98
CA LEU A 349 -16.42 1.09 23.09
C LEU A 349 -15.78 2.39 22.59
N GLY A 350 -16.27 3.53 23.08
CA GLY A 350 -15.66 4.84 22.92
C GLY A 350 -14.67 5.12 24.04
N ILE A 351 -13.48 4.53 23.95
CA ILE A 351 -12.44 4.62 25.00
C ILE A 351 -11.33 5.58 24.58
N THR A 352 -10.83 6.36 25.54
CA THR A 352 -9.68 7.24 25.34
C THR A 352 -8.38 6.46 25.45
N ASP A 353 -7.30 6.98 24.88
CA ASP A 353 -5.97 6.38 25.02
C ASP A 353 -5.57 6.24 26.50
N SER A 354 -4.81 5.19 26.81
CA SER A 354 -4.35 4.84 28.17
C SER A 354 -5.47 4.59 29.20
N SER A 355 -6.68 4.26 28.75
CA SER A 355 -7.76 3.87 29.65
C SER A 355 -7.48 2.52 30.33
N SER A 356 -7.82 2.42 31.62
CA SER A 356 -7.65 1.23 32.44
C SER A 356 -9.01 0.70 32.88
N PHE A 357 -9.18 -0.62 32.81
CA PHE A 357 -10.43 -1.30 33.10
C PHE A 357 -10.22 -2.49 34.03
N ILE A 358 -11.25 -2.81 34.81
CA ILE A 358 -11.37 -4.02 35.60
C ILE A 358 -12.50 -4.86 35.01
N LEU A 359 -12.20 -6.13 34.71
CA LEU A 359 -13.18 -7.14 34.32
C LEU A 359 -13.49 -8.03 35.51
N GLN A 360 -14.78 -8.29 35.76
CA GLN A 360 -15.25 -9.21 36.78
C GLN A 360 -16.32 -10.12 36.19
N ALA A 361 -16.12 -11.43 36.27
CA ALA A 361 -17.15 -12.41 35.91
C ALA A 361 -17.80 -13.01 37.16
N LYS A 362 -19.07 -13.37 37.05
CA LYS A 362 -19.87 -14.09 38.05
C LYS A 362 -20.71 -15.17 37.37
N THR A 363 -21.02 -16.22 38.12
CA THR A 363 -21.92 -17.29 37.68
C THR A 363 -23.08 -17.40 38.67
N ASP A 364 -24.23 -17.89 38.20
CA ASP A 364 -25.43 -18.08 39.02
C ASP A 364 -25.20 -18.96 40.27
N LYS A 365 -24.15 -19.80 40.25
CA LYS A 365 -23.78 -20.69 41.36
C LYS A 365 -22.82 -20.06 42.38
N ASN A 366 -22.57 -18.74 42.32
CA ASN A 366 -21.68 -18.02 43.23
C ASN A 366 -20.25 -18.65 43.30
N SER A 367 -19.86 -19.38 42.24
CA SER A 367 -18.62 -20.15 42.21
C SER A 367 -17.44 -19.22 41.99
N LYS A 368 -16.49 -19.23 42.92
CA LYS A 368 -15.24 -18.43 42.88
C LYS A 368 -14.16 -19.03 41.96
N ALA A 369 -14.44 -20.18 41.36
CA ALA A 369 -13.49 -21.00 40.60
C ALA A 369 -13.68 -20.81 39.09
N ILE A 370 -13.46 -19.59 38.60
CA ILE A 370 -13.58 -19.23 37.19
C ILE A 370 -12.28 -18.61 36.68
N ASN A 371 -11.96 -18.89 35.42
CA ASN A 371 -10.87 -18.25 34.69
C ASN A 371 -11.50 -17.29 33.67
N LEU A 372 -11.09 -16.02 33.73
CA LEU A 372 -11.41 -15.01 32.74
C LEU A 372 -10.17 -14.79 31.88
N ILE A 373 -10.27 -15.18 30.61
CA ILE A 373 -9.18 -15.08 29.65
C ILE A 373 -9.55 -13.98 28.66
N ILE A 374 -8.83 -12.88 28.67
CA ILE A 374 -9.02 -11.81 27.68
C ILE A 374 -8.39 -12.28 26.38
N GLU A 375 -9.12 -12.15 25.28
CA GLU A 375 -8.57 -12.44 23.96
C GLU A 375 -7.62 -11.31 23.58
N GLN A 376 -6.33 -11.62 23.57
CA GLN A 376 -5.34 -10.68 23.08
C GLN A 376 -5.48 -10.59 21.57
N LYS A 377 -5.66 -9.36 21.08
CA LYS A 377 -5.59 -9.09 19.64
C LYS A 377 -4.26 -9.66 19.11
N PRO A 378 -4.23 -10.15 17.86
CA PRO A 378 -3.01 -10.68 17.27
C PRO A 378 -1.89 -9.66 17.46
N ASN A 379 -0.77 -10.10 18.02
CA ASN A 379 0.42 -9.25 18.02
C ASN A 379 0.74 -8.93 16.56
N VAL A 380 0.68 -7.65 16.21
CA VAL A 380 1.23 -7.19 14.94
C VAL A 380 2.72 -7.39 15.06
N SER A 381 3.23 -8.51 14.55
CA SER A 381 4.67 -8.67 14.43
C SER A 381 5.13 -7.61 13.45
N ASN A 382 6.12 -6.81 13.82
CA ASN A 382 6.84 -6.00 12.84
C ASN A 382 7.32 -6.97 11.77
N GLU A 383 6.80 -6.86 10.54
CA GLU A 383 7.37 -7.59 9.43
C GLU A 383 8.86 -7.28 9.42
N LEU A 384 9.69 -8.33 9.40
CA LEU A 384 11.12 -8.18 9.16
C LEU A 384 11.26 -7.65 7.74
N LYS A 385 11.26 -6.33 7.60
CA LYS A 385 11.59 -5.68 6.33
C LYS A 385 13.03 -6.09 6.01
N LYS A 386 13.20 -6.89 4.96
CA LYS A 386 14.53 -7.18 4.42
C LYS A 386 15.14 -5.85 4.00
N GLY A 387 16.30 -5.48 4.52
CA GLY A 387 16.96 -4.20 4.22
C GLY A 387 17.58 -3.54 5.45
N ASN A 388 18.30 -2.44 5.24
CA ASN A 388 18.87 -1.64 6.32
C ASN A 388 17.79 -0.72 6.91
N THR A 389 16.83 -1.28 7.64
CA THR A 389 15.93 -0.41 8.42
C THR A 389 16.73 0.23 9.55
N VAL A 390 16.83 1.55 9.52
CA VAL A 390 17.44 2.32 10.60
C VAL A 390 16.61 2.07 11.85
N ASN A 391 17.20 1.36 12.82
CA ASN A 391 16.51 1.11 14.08
C ASN A 391 16.50 2.40 14.92
N ILE A 392 15.40 3.13 14.87
CA ILE A 392 15.19 4.35 15.66
C ILE A 392 14.73 4.05 17.09
N ALA A 393 14.47 2.80 17.48
CA ALA A 393 13.98 2.47 18.82
C ALA A 393 14.91 2.98 19.94
N PRO A 394 16.26 2.86 19.85
CA PRO A 394 17.16 3.44 20.83
C PRO A 394 17.03 4.97 20.93
N TYR A 395 16.89 5.64 19.78
CA TYR A 395 16.68 7.09 19.73
C TYR A 395 15.34 7.50 20.37
N VAL A 396 14.27 6.78 20.06
CA VAL A 396 12.93 7.01 20.64
C VAL A 396 12.94 6.75 22.14
N ALA A 397 13.57 5.67 22.60
CA ALA A 397 13.71 5.35 24.02
C ALA A 397 14.49 6.44 24.77
N ALA A 398 15.66 6.82 24.26
CA ALA A 398 16.46 7.90 24.85
C ALA A 398 15.72 9.24 24.86
N THR A 399 14.93 9.52 23.82
CA THR A 399 14.08 10.73 23.77
C THR A 399 12.99 10.67 24.82
N LYS A 400 12.32 9.51 24.99
CA LYS A 400 11.28 9.32 26.00
C LYS A 400 11.84 9.42 27.43
N GLU A 401 12.99 8.82 27.70
CA GLU A 401 13.69 8.93 28.98
C GLU A 401 14.06 10.38 29.29
N ARG A 402 14.62 11.09 28.30
CA ARG A 402 14.93 12.52 28.43
C ARG A 402 13.66 13.33 28.75
N PHE A 403 12.54 13.05 28.10
CA PHE A 403 11.25 13.70 28.41
C PHE A 403 10.79 13.42 29.84
N VAL A 404 10.92 12.17 30.31
CA VAL A 404 10.59 11.78 31.69
C VAL A 404 11.50 12.49 32.71
N GLU A 405 12.80 12.57 32.45
CA GLU A 405 13.74 13.30 33.30
C GLU A 405 13.44 14.80 33.35
N LEU A 406 13.20 15.42 32.19
CA LEU A 406 12.78 16.83 32.12
C LEU A 406 11.49 17.08 32.90
N ASN A 407 10.56 16.12 32.89
CA ASN A 407 9.35 16.18 33.71
C ASN A 407 9.65 16.11 35.21
N LYS A 408 10.47 15.14 35.64
CA LYS A 408 10.87 14.97 37.04
C LYS A 408 11.49 16.24 37.65
N PHE A 409 12.21 17.02 36.84
CA PHE A 409 12.85 18.25 37.28
C PHE A 409 12.04 19.54 37.04
N ASN A 410 10.75 19.45 36.65
CA ASN A 410 9.93 20.61 36.24
C ASN A 410 10.64 21.49 35.18
N LYS A 411 11.47 20.87 34.34
CA LYS A 411 12.19 21.51 33.24
C LYS A 411 11.48 21.36 31.91
N LEU A 412 10.37 20.61 31.86
CA LEU A 412 9.48 20.52 30.70
C LEU A 412 8.95 21.91 30.28
N ASP A 413 8.64 22.77 31.25
CA ASP A 413 8.14 24.14 31.02
C ASP A 413 9.25 25.18 30.83
N LYS A 414 10.51 24.82 31.18
CA LYS A 414 11.72 25.66 30.98
C LYS A 414 12.45 25.34 29.68
N GLY A 415 12.16 24.19 29.08
CA GLY A 415 12.30 23.96 27.64
C GLY A 415 11.05 24.46 26.92
N ILE A 416 11.16 24.82 25.64
CA ILE A 416 10.00 25.23 24.85
C ILE A 416 9.14 23.99 24.60
N LEU A 417 8.19 23.70 25.49
CA LEU A 417 7.07 22.87 25.13
C LEU A 417 6.27 23.65 24.08
N LEU A 418 6.16 23.11 22.87
CA LEU A 418 5.23 23.67 21.90
C LEU A 418 3.83 23.52 22.49
N LYS A 419 3.27 24.61 23.04
CA LYS A 419 1.83 24.71 23.22
C LYS A 419 1.20 24.40 21.86
N SER A 420 0.07 23.68 21.88
CA SER A 420 -0.76 23.35 20.72
C SER A 420 -0.59 24.39 19.61
N VAL A 421 -0.14 23.95 18.42
CA VAL A 421 0.00 24.82 17.26
C VAL A 421 -1.35 25.49 17.05
N THR A 422 -1.43 26.77 17.40
CA THR A 422 -2.62 27.57 17.11
C THR A 422 -2.47 27.94 15.65
N ILE A 423 -3.15 27.20 14.77
CA ILE A 423 -3.26 27.54 13.36
C ILE A 423 -4.10 28.81 13.29
N SER A 424 -3.46 29.97 13.39
CA SER A 424 -4.09 31.26 13.16
C SER A 424 -4.06 31.53 11.66
N ALA A 425 -5.09 31.07 10.96
CA ALA A 425 -5.41 31.60 9.65
C ALA A 425 -6.09 32.96 9.84
N THR A 426 -5.60 34.02 9.18
CA THR A 426 -6.34 35.26 9.04
C THR A 426 -7.49 34.99 8.07
N LYS A 427 -8.58 34.44 8.60
CA LYS A 427 -9.80 34.21 7.84
C LYS A 427 -10.39 35.59 7.51
N PRO A 428 -10.56 36.00 6.24
CA PRO A 428 -11.54 37.04 5.95
C PRO A 428 -12.88 36.56 6.54
N LYS A 429 -13.69 37.45 7.10
CA LYS A 429 -15.03 37.11 7.59
C LYS A 429 -15.85 36.59 6.41
N ILE A 430 -15.80 35.29 6.19
CA ILE A 430 -16.69 34.59 5.26
C ILE A 430 -17.98 34.38 6.05
N HIS A 431 -19.05 35.04 5.61
CA HIS A 431 -20.39 34.62 5.98
C HIS A 431 -20.54 33.16 5.53
N LEU A 432 -20.76 32.24 6.48
CA LEU A 432 -21.00 30.82 6.22
C LEU A 432 -22.24 30.69 5.33
N ASN A 433 -22.05 30.64 4.02
CA ASN A 433 -23.13 30.32 3.10
C ASN A 433 -23.09 28.80 2.89
N VAL A 434 -23.93 28.07 3.63
CA VAL A 434 -24.08 26.61 3.49
C VAL A 434 -25.03 26.36 2.32
N PRO A 435 -24.56 25.82 1.18
CA PRO A 435 -25.44 25.50 0.06
C PRO A 435 -26.49 24.48 0.54
N ASN A 436 -27.77 24.76 0.26
CA ASN A 436 -28.95 23.97 0.66
C ASN A 436 -29.33 24.00 2.15
N SER A 437 -28.87 24.99 2.93
CA SER A 437 -29.48 25.25 4.25
C SER A 437 -30.89 25.80 4.09
N ALA A 438 -31.84 25.27 4.86
CA ALA A 438 -33.22 25.77 4.89
C ALA A 438 -33.33 27.21 5.43
N ASN A 439 -32.29 27.69 6.14
CA ASN A 439 -32.22 29.06 6.63
C ASN A 439 -31.56 29.97 5.60
N ALA A 440 -32.38 30.86 5.01
CA ALA A 440 -32.00 31.83 3.97
C ALA A 440 -30.86 32.80 4.35
N SER A 441 -30.41 32.80 5.61
CA SER A 441 -29.40 33.73 6.15
C SER A 441 -28.01 33.10 6.36
N GLY A 442 -27.85 31.78 6.16
CA GLY A 442 -26.57 31.10 6.45
C GLY A 442 -26.18 31.04 7.94
N ILE A 443 -27.14 31.30 8.83
CA ILE A 443 -26.93 31.24 10.29
C ILE A 443 -27.22 29.81 10.73
N ALA A 444 -26.24 29.17 11.36
CA ALA A 444 -26.43 27.86 11.98
C ALA A 444 -27.44 27.99 13.14
N ASP A 445 -28.44 27.12 13.18
CA ASP A 445 -29.43 27.07 14.27
C ASP A 445 -28.78 26.78 15.64
N HIS A 446 -27.65 26.06 15.62
CA HIS A 446 -26.85 25.79 16.79
C HIS A 446 -25.36 25.70 16.43
N VAL A 447 -24.49 26.23 17.28
CA VAL A 447 -23.04 26.19 17.13
C VAL A 447 -22.45 25.47 18.34
N ILE A 448 -21.99 24.24 18.14
CA ILE A 448 -21.33 23.46 19.19
C ILE A 448 -19.93 24.04 19.40
N LYS A 449 -19.67 24.55 20.60
CA LYS A 449 -18.39 25.19 20.93
C LYS A 449 -17.35 24.17 21.39
N LYS A 450 -16.08 24.56 21.35
CA LYS A 450 -14.95 23.73 21.81
C LYS A 450 -15.14 23.26 23.25
N GLU A 451 -15.68 24.11 24.12
CA GLU A 451 -15.91 23.79 25.53
C GLU A 451 -16.97 22.71 25.72
N GLU A 452 -17.94 22.62 24.79
CA GLU A 452 -19.01 21.62 24.80
C GLU A 452 -18.53 20.27 24.26
N LEU A 453 -17.47 20.25 23.44
CA LEU A 453 -16.81 19.02 22.97
C LEU A 453 -15.75 18.49 23.94
N ALA A 454 -15.24 19.32 24.84
CA ALA A 454 -14.08 19.01 25.67
C ALA A 454 -14.29 17.81 26.61
N ASN A 455 -15.54 17.49 26.94
CA ASN A 455 -15.92 16.40 27.85
C ASN A 455 -16.76 15.31 27.17
N GLU A 456 -16.92 15.37 25.85
CA GLU A 456 -17.79 14.45 25.11
C GLU A 456 -16.97 13.35 24.44
N ILE A 457 -17.43 12.12 24.59
CA ILE A 457 -16.75 10.92 24.05
C ILE A 457 -16.94 10.74 22.54
N ASN A 458 -17.91 11.43 21.94
CA ASN A 458 -18.08 11.51 20.50
C ASN A 458 -18.82 12.79 20.10
N ILE A 459 -18.78 13.13 18.80
CA ILE A 459 -19.45 14.31 18.25
C ILE A 459 -20.98 14.18 18.19
N LEU A 460 -21.53 12.96 18.27
CA LEU A 460 -22.96 12.68 18.21
C LEU A 460 -23.69 13.10 19.50
N PHE A 461 -23.05 12.99 20.67
CA PHE A 461 -23.64 13.37 21.96
C PHE A 461 -24.06 14.85 22.04
N PRO A 462 -23.19 15.83 21.72
CA PRO A 462 -23.59 17.23 21.73
C PRO A 462 -24.63 17.56 20.65
N ILE A 463 -24.59 16.88 19.49
CA ILE A 463 -25.60 17.03 18.43
C ILE A 463 -26.99 16.58 18.93
N LYS A 464 -27.09 15.46 19.65
CA LYS A 464 -28.35 14.93 20.21
C LYS A 464 -28.94 15.76 21.35
N ARG A 465 -28.17 16.68 21.96
CA ARG A 465 -28.68 17.58 23.01
C ARG A 465 -29.35 18.82 22.44
N VAL A 466 -29.21 19.07 21.13
CA VAL A 466 -29.91 20.16 20.44
C VAL A 466 -31.37 19.73 20.26
N ALA A 467 -32.29 20.47 20.88
CA ALA A 467 -33.72 20.14 20.82
C ALA A 467 -34.23 20.13 19.36
N GLY A 468 -34.71 18.97 18.90
CA GLY A 468 -35.28 18.79 17.56
C GLY A 468 -34.64 17.70 16.68
N TRP A 469 -33.67 16.92 17.19
CA TRP A 469 -33.01 15.81 16.49
C TRP A 469 -32.96 14.52 17.31
#